data_AF-A0A0F7S198-F1
#
_entry.id   AF-A0A0F7S198-F1
#
_cell.length_a   1.000
_cell.length_b   1.000
_cell.length_c   1.000
_cell.angle_alpha   90.00
_cell.angle_beta   90.00
_cell.angle_gamma   90.00
#
_symmetry.space_group_name_H-M   'P 1'
#
loop_
_entity.id
_entity.type
_entity.pdbx_description
1 polymer ?
#
loop_
_entity_poly.entity_id
_entity_poly.type
_entity_poly.pdbx_seq_one_letter_code
_entity_poly.pdbx_strand_id
1 'polypeptide(L)'
;MANTLDTSKRDHTINLGAGPSSLPTSVLLEAAQGILDFEGTGMGLIELSHRSKTFQKLMDKTEADLRALLNVPDSHAVLFLQGGGTEQFSATALNLLAAHAVKNPDYFKSNGNKGPPCDYAVTGSWTAKAVKEAARLGATTNVALDARKVEGANGKFGSIPPVSEWKLSPIQSKPAMLYYCDNETVDGVEFPNPGFPIDQLPEEYRKQVPLVADCSSNILSRPIDVAAHAIVFFGAQKNVGPSGTAVAIVRKDLIVDPDQGVP
;
A
#
# COMPACT_ATOMS: atom_id res chain seq x y z
N MET A 1 4.59 24.90 -30.25
CA MET A 1 4.43 26.29 -29.79
C MET A 1 5.52 26.56 -28.77
N ALA A 2 6.17 27.73 -28.77
CA ALA A 2 7.13 28.07 -27.72
C ALA A 2 6.37 28.16 -26.38
N ASN A 3 6.83 27.47 -25.34
CA ASN A 3 6.26 27.60 -24.00
C ASN A 3 6.38 29.07 -23.59
N THR A 4 5.25 29.76 -23.40
CA THR A 4 5.22 31.14 -22.90
C THR A 4 5.47 31.21 -21.39
N LEU A 5 5.41 30.07 -20.71
CA LEU A 5 5.70 29.94 -19.29
C LEU A 5 7.19 29.76 -19.05
N ASP A 6 7.82 30.73 -18.38
CA ASP A 6 9.20 30.62 -17.89
C ASP A 6 9.26 29.68 -16.67
N THR A 7 9.93 28.53 -16.83
CA THR A 7 10.13 27.53 -15.77
C THR A 7 11.45 27.66 -15.02
N SER A 8 12.30 28.64 -15.35
CA SER A 8 13.66 28.76 -14.78
C SER A 8 13.68 28.80 -13.25
N LYS A 9 12.75 29.53 -12.64
CA LYS A 9 12.61 29.57 -11.17
C LYS A 9 12.33 28.19 -10.58
N ARG A 10 11.49 27.39 -11.25
CA ARG A 10 11.18 26.02 -10.82
C ARG A 10 12.42 25.14 -10.91
N ASP A 11 13.16 25.24 -12.00
CA ASP A 11 14.37 24.43 -12.24
C ASP A 11 15.47 24.69 -11.20
N HIS A 12 15.48 25.87 -10.58
CA HIS A 12 16.38 26.24 -9.49
C HIS A 12 15.78 26.08 -8.08
N THR A 13 14.52 25.66 -7.95
CA THR A 13 13.86 25.50 -6.64
C THR A 13 13.87 24.03 -6.22
N ILE A 14 14.58 23.73 -5.13
CA ILE A 14 14.59 22.39 -4.54
C ILE A 14 13.40 22.25 -3.57
N ASN A 15 12.39 21.47 -3.95
CA ASN A 15 11.28 21.12 -3.08
C ASN A 15 11.54 19.78 -2.36
N LEU A 16 11.77 19.84 -1.05
CA LEU A 16 11.97 18.66 -0.19
C LEU A 16 10.70 18.24 0.58
N GLY A 17 9.51 18.59 0.06
CA GLY A 17 8.24 18.19 0.65
C GLY A 17 8.08 16.66 0.69
N ALA A 18 7.74 16.12 1.87
CA ALA A 18 7.63 14.68 2.13
C ALA A 18 6.28 14.05 1.69
N GLY A 19 5.35 14.84 1.13
CA GLY A 19 4.01 14.42 0.72
C GLY A 19 2.92 15.45 1.07
N PRO A 20 2.35 16.19 0.11
CA PRO A 20 2.67 16.16 -1.32
C PRO A 20 4.13 16.50 -1.61
N SER A 21 4.71 15.88 -2.63
CA SER A 21 6.12 16.00 -3.01
C SER A 21 6.29 16.63 -4.42
N SER A 22 7.54 16.75 -4.87
CA SER A 22 7.85 17.29 -6.20
C SER A 22 7.41 16.34 -7.31
N LEU A 23 6.88 16.90 -8.41
CA LEU A 23 6.55 16.20 -9.65
C LEU A 23 7.46 16.67 -10.79
N PRO A 24 7.72 15.81 -11.80
CA PRO A 24 8.51 16.21 -12.97
C PRO A 24 7.89 17.42 -13.68
N THR A 25 8.71 18.40 -14.04
CA THR A 25 8.24 19.62 -14.74
C THR A 25 7.54 19.28 -16.05
N SER A 26 8.04 18.30 -16.80
CA SER A 26 7.42 17.82 -18.06
C SER A 26 5.98 17.33 -17.83
N VAL A 27 5.75 16.53 -16.78
CA VAL A 27 4.42 16.00 -16.43
C VAL A 27 3.46 17.13 -16.06
N LEU A 28 3.91 18.13 -15.30
CA LEU A 28 3.07 19.27 -14.94
C LEU A 28 2.70 20.14 -16.14
N LEU A 29 3.64 20.33 -17.08
CA LEU A 29 3.37 21.09 -18.31
C LEU A 29 2.35 20.36 -19.20
N GLU A 30 2.49 19.05 -19.35
CA GLU A 30 1.53 18.22 -20.10
C GLU A 30 0.15 18.22 -19.42
N ALA A 31 0.10 18.02 -18.10
CA ALA A 31 -1.15 18.06 -17.34
C ALA A 31 -1.83 19.43 -17.43
N ALA A 32 -1.08 20.54 -17.38
CA ALA A 32 -1.64 21.88 -17.52
C ALA A 32 -2.30 22.11 -18.89
N GLN A 33 -1.73 21.53 -19.96
CA GLN A 33 -2.35 21.55 -21.29
C GLN A 33 -3.61 20.67 -21.33
N GLY A 34 -3.50 19.44 -20.81
CA GLY A 34 -4.62 18.49 -20.79
C GLY A 34 -5.81 18.93 -19.94
N ILE A 35 -5.60 19.76 -18.91
CA ILE A 35 -6.68 20.39 -18.14
C ILE A 35 -7.53 21.33 -19.02
N LEU A 36 -6.94 21.98 -20.02
CA LEU A 36 -7.64 22.91 -20.93
C LEU A 36 -8.24 22.19 -22.15
N ASP A 37 -7.46 21.33 -22.78
CA ASP A 37 -7.89 20.52 -23.92
C ASP A 37 -7.16 19.18 -23.89
N PHE A 38 -7.87 18.14 -23.46
CA PHE A 38 -7.31 16.79 -23.39
C PHE A 38 -7.27 16.16 -24.77
N GLU A 39 -6.06 15.93 -25.29
CA GLU A 39 -5.80 15.28 -26.58
C GLU A 39 -6.54 15.88 -27.79
N GLY A 40 -6.85 17.19 -27.77
CA GLY A 40 -7.53 17.87 -28.88
C GLY A 40 -9.02 17.54 -28.98
N THR A 41 -9.64 17.10 -27.89
CA THR A 41 -11.08 16.82 -27.83
C THR A 41 -11.92 18.09 -27.77
N GLY A 42 -11.30 19.25 -27.50
CA GLY A 42 -11.98 20.50 -27.21
C GLY A 42 -12.62 20.55 -25.81
N MET A 43 -12.32 19.58 -24.95
CA MET A 43 -12.75 19.50 -23.56
C MET A 43 -11.55 19.25 -22.65
N GLY A 44 -11.54 19.86 -21.47
CA GLY A 44 -10.52 19.62 -20.46
C GLY A 44 -10.64 18.24 -19.82
N LEU A 45 -9.51 17.66 -19.38
CA LEU A 45 -9.45 16.34 -18.73
C LEU A 45 -10.43 16.23 -17.54
N ILE A 46 -10.54 17.30 -16.75
CA ILE A 46 -11.40 17.36 -15.56
C ILE A 46 -12.88 17.57 -15.88
N GLU A 47 -13.23 17.79 -17.15
CA GLU A 47 -14.61 17.93 -17.65
C GLU A 47 -15.10 16.63 -18.29
N LEU A 48 -14.19 15.71 -18.65
CA LEU A 48 -14.54 14.44 -19.27
C LEU A 48 -15.34 13.56 -18.30
N SER A 49 -16.41 12.95 -18.80
CA SER A 49 -17.11 11.90 -18.06
C SER A 49 -16.17 10.72 -17.81
N HIS A 50 -16.13 10.23 -16.57
CA HIS A 50 -15.38 9.02 -16.19
C HIS A 50 -15.89 7.74 -16.90
N ARG A 51 -17.05 7.80 -17.55
CA ARG A 51 -17.62 6.70 -18.36
C ARG A 51 -17.36 6.88 -19.86
N SER A 52 -16.73 7.97 -20.26
CA SER A 52 -16.40 8.21 -21.67
C SER A 52 -15.30 7.25 -22.14
N LYS A 53 -15.33 6.86 -23.42
CA LYS A 53 -14.26 6.04 -24.02
C LYS A 53 -12.89 6.72 -23.91
N THR A 54 -12.86 8.04 -23.98
CA THR A 54 -11.63 8.84 -23.84
C THR A 54 -11.02 8.67 -22.45
N PHE A 55 -11.82 8.85 -21.39
CA PHE A 55 -11.33 8.66 -20.02
C PHE A 55 -10.98 7.19 -19.75
N GLN A 56 -11.78 6.24 -20.25
CA GLN A 56 -11.48 4.82 -20.10
C GLN A 56 -10.11 4.47 -20.72
N LYS A 57 -9.81 4.97 -21.92
CA LYS A 57 -8.50 4.76 -22.56
C LYS A 57 -7.34 5.29 -21.71
N LEU A 58 -7.50 6.44 -21.06
CA LEU A 58 -6.51 6.98 -20.13
C LEU A 58 -6.30 6.06 -18.93
N MET A 59 -7.39 5.56 -18.34
CA MET A 59 -7.33 4.64 -17.20
C MET A 59 -6.71 3.30 -17.58
N ASP A 60 -7.09 2.72 -18.72
CA ASP A 60 -6.54 1.46 -19.24
C ASP A 60 -5.03 1.58 -19.45
N LYS A 61 -4.58 2.70 -20.03
CA LYS A 61 -3.15 2.98 -20.21
C LYS A 61 -2.44 3.14 -18.87
N THR A 62 -3.02 3.89 -17.94
CA THR A 62 -2.44 4.12 -16.60
C THR A 62 -2.26 2.82 -15.84
N GLU A 63 -3.27 1.93 -15.87
CA GLU A 63 -3.16 0.60 -15.28
C GLU A 63 -2.09 -0.22 -15.99
N ALA A 64 -2.11 -0.29 -17.32
CA ALA A 64 -1.14 -1.08 -18.10
C ALA A 64 0.32 -0.65 -17.84
N ASP A 65 0.58 0.66 -17.80
CA ASP A 65 1.90 1.20 -17.49
C ASP A 65 2.34 0.79 -16.07
N LEU A 66 1.45 0.91 -15.07
CA LEU A 66 1.76 0.52 -13.70
C LEU A 66 2.03 -0.99 -13.59
N ARG A 67 1.24 -1.82 -14.29
CA ARG A 67 1.44 -3.27 -14.34
C ARG A 67 2.80 -3.63 -14.93
N ALA A 68 3.21 -2.95 -16.00
CA ALA A 68 4.52 -3.13 -16.61
C ALA A 68 5.66 -2.69 -15.68
N LEU A 69 5.54 -1.52 -15.03
CA LEU A 69 6.59 -1.00 -14.15
C LEU A 69 6.82 -1.86 -12.90
N LEU A 70 5.76 -2.44 -12.34
CA LEU A 70 5.80 -3.24 -11.11
C LEU A 70 5.76 -4.76 -11.35
N ASN A 71 5.76 -5.20 -12.61
CA ASN A 71 5.58 -6.61 -12.99
C ASN A 71 4.35 -7.25 -12.31
N VAL A 72 3.21 -6.55 -12.31
CA VAL A 72 2.00 -7.02 -11.61
C VAL A 72 1.40 -8.23 -12.35
N PRO A 73 1.27 -9.40 -11.70
CA PRO A 73 0.74 -10.59 -12.35
C PRO A 73 -0.79 -10.54 -12.49
N ASP A 74 -1.35 -11.30 -13.43
CA ASP A 74 -2.81 -11.35 -13.70
C ASP A 74 -3.65 -11.88 -12.54
N SER A 75 -3.01 -12.54 -11.57
CA SER A 75 -3.62 -12.92 -10.29
C SER A 75 -3.96 -11.73 -9.40
N HIS A 76 -3.54 -10.50 -9.76
CA HIS A 76 -3.79 -9.27 -9.00
C HIS A 76 -4.64 -8.27 -9.78
N ALA A 77 -5.59 -7.66 -9.08
CA ALA A 77 -6.33 -6.48 -9.53
C ALA A 77 -5.59 -5.20 -9.12
N VAL A 78 -5.71 -4.14 -9.91
CA VAL A 78 -5.20 -2.80 -9.59
C VAL A 78 -6.40 -1.89 -9.33
N LEU A 79 -6.47 -1.31 -8.14
CA LEU A 79 -7.59 -0.47 -7.71
C LEU A 79 -7.10 0.96 -7.51
N PHE A 80 -7.77 1.92 -8.14
CA PHE A 80 -7.56 3.36 -7.93
C PHE A 80 -8.63 3.87 -6.97
N LEU A 81 -8.22 4.28 -5.77
CA LEU A 81 -9.09 4.53 -4.63
C LEU A 81 -8.91 5.95 -4.08
N GLN A 82 -9.93 6.45 -3.39
CA GLN A 82 -9.83 7.65 -2.57
C GLN A 82 -9.39 7.28 -1.13
N GLY A 83 -9.30 8.27 -0.23
CA GLY A 83 -9.00 8.06 1.20
C GLY A 83 -7.51 8.01 1.56
N GLY A 84 -6.62 7.89 0.57
CA GLY A 84 -5.17 7.90 0.79
C GLY A 84 -4.67 6.66 1.52
N GLY A 85 -3.38 6.65 1.89
CA GLY A 85 -2.77 5.51 2.60
C GLY A 85 -3.39 5.25 3.98
N THR A 86 -3.93 6.27 4.65
CA THR A 86 -4.56 6.10 5.97
C THR A 86 -5.87 5.32 5.92
N GLU A 87 -6.68 5.48 4.86
CA GLU A 87 -7.86 4.64 4.67
C GLU A 87 -7.48 3.18 4.40
N GLN A 88 -6.30 2.94 3.82
CA GLN A 88 -5.84 1.56 3.62
C GLN A 88 -5.51 0.84 4.93
N PHE A 89 -5.27 1.56 6.04
CA PHE A 89 -5.07 0.93 7.35
C PHE A 89 -6.32 0.20 7.83
N SER A 90 -7.51 0.76 7.60
CA SER A 90 -8.79 0.12 7.90
C SER A 90 -9.19 -0.86 6.79
N ALA A 91 -9.06 -0.45 5.52
CA ALA A 91 -9.51 -1.24 4.38
C ALA A 91 -8.81 -2.60 4.29
N THR A 92 -7.48 -2.66 4.49
CA THR A 92 -6.73 -3.91 4.45
C THR A 92 -7.14 -4.86 5.58
N ALA A 93 -7.29 -4.35 6.80
CA ALA A 93 -7.73 -5.14 7.95
C ALA A 93 -9.13 -5.71 7.73
N LEU A 94 -10.11 -4.88 7.35
CA LEU A 94 -11.50 -5.31 7.16
C LEU A 94 -11.63 -6.34 6.03
N ASN A 95 -11.00 -6.09 4.87
CA ASN A 95 -11.12 -6.98 3.73
C ASN A 95 -10.41 -8.33 3.96
N LEU A 96 -9.23 -8.34 4.60
CA LEU A 96 -8.54 -9.60 4.89
C LEU A 96 -9.21 -10.40 6.01
N LEU A 97 -9.84 -9.73 6.98
CA LEU A 97 -10.69 -10.41 7.97
C LEU A 97 -11.94 -11.02 7.31
N ALA A 98 -12.59 -10.29 6.39
CA ALA A 98 -13.73 -10.82 5.63
C ALA A 98 -13.32 -12.02 4.76
N ALA A 99 -12.21 -11.91 4.00
CA ALA A 99 -11.66 -13.01 3.21
C ALA A 99 -11.30 -14.23 4.08
N HIS A 100 -10.75 -13.99 5.28
CA HIS A 100 -10.45 -15.05 6.24
C HIS A 100 -11.74 -15.73 6.73
N ALA A 101 -12.78 -14.96 7.08
CA ALA A 101 -14.06 -15.48 7.53
C ALA A 101 -14.74 -16.34 6.46
N VAL A 102 -14.78 -15.89 5.21
CA VAL A 102 -15.31 -16.66 4.07
C VAL A 102 -14.54 -17.97 3.88
N LYS A 103 -13.21 -17.95 3.99
CA LYS A 103 -12.36 -19.16 3.86
C LYS A 103 -12.41 -20.08 5.09
N ASN A 104 -12.84 -19.58 6.25
CA ASN A 104 -12.84 -20.31 7.52
C ASN A 104 -14.12 -20.01 8.33
N PRO A 105 -15.30 -20.44 7.87
CA PRO A 105 -16.59 -20.02 8.43
C PRO A 105 -16.78 -20.39 9.90
N ASP A 106 -16.16 -21.49 10.36
CA ASP A 106 -16.26 -21.95 11.74
C ASP A 106 -15.18 -21.38 12.67
N TYR A 107 -14.21 -20.61 12.15
CA TYR A 107 -13.05 -20.16 12.92
C TYR A 107 -13.47 -19.40 14.17
N PHE A 108 -14.33 -18.39 14.01
CA PHE A 108 -14.75 -17.52 15.11
C PHE A 108 -15.39 -18.32 16.26
N LYS A 109 -16.31 -19.25 15.95
CA LYS A 109 -16.99 -20.11 16.93
C LYS A 109 -16.02 -21.10 17.58
N SER A 110 -15.18 -21.74 16.77
CA SER A 110 -14.20 -22.72 17.24
C SER A 110 -13.10 -22.12 18.13
N ASN A 111 -12.90 -20.80 18.05
CA ASN A 111 -11.83 -20.09 18.73
C ASN A 111 -12.33 -19.13 19.82
N GLY A 112 -13.43 -19.48 20.49
CA GLY A 112 -13.95 -18.74 21.65
C GLY A 112 -14.49 -17.35 21.32
N ASN A 113 -15.13 -17.20 20.15
CA ASN A 113 -15.65 -15.92 19.64
C ASN A 113 -14.56 -14.85 19.48
N LYS A 114 -13.39 -15.27 19.00
CA LYS A 114 -12.24 -14.40 18.74
C LYS A 114 -11.78 -14.55 17.30
N GLY A 115 -11.55 -13.42 16.62
CA GLY A 115 -11.02 -13.39 15.27
C GLY A 115 -9.59 -13.95 15.15
N PRO A 116 -9.13 -14.24 13.92
CA PRO A 116 -7.75 -14.65 13.69
C PRO A 116 -6.78 -13.53 14.09
N PRO A 117 -5.53 -13.85 14.43
CA PRO A 117 -4.52 -12.83 14.66
C PRO A 117 -4.17 -12.09 13.36
N CYS A 118 -3.91 -10.80 13.49
CA CYS A 118 -3.34 -9.95 12.45
C CYS A 118 -1.96 -9.50 12.92
N ASP A 119 -0.91 -9.98 12.27
CA ASP A 119 0.47 -9.67 12.64
C ASP A 119 0.89 -8.31 12.06
N TYR A 120 1.56 -7.51 12.87
CA TYR A 120 2.13 -6.21 12.47
C TYR A 120 3.61 -6.14 12.83
N ALA A 121 4.44 -5.79 11.85
CA ALA A 121 5.83 -5.40 12.08
C ALA A 121 5.89 -3.88 12.30
N VAL A 122 5.86 -3.44 13.55
CA VAL A 122 5.88 -2.02 13.94
C VAL A 122 7.30 -1.49 13.93
N THR A 123 7.71 -0.95 12.78
CA THR A 123 9.05 -0.40 12.53
C THR A 123 9.10 1.12 12.55
N GLY A 124 7.95 1.81 12.61
CA GLY A 124 7.87 3.26 12.62
C GLY A 124 6.48 3.83 12.88
N SER A 125 6.33 5.12 12.60
CA SER A 125 5.12 5.89 12.88
C SER A 125 3.89 5.43 12.09
N TRP A 126 4.05 4.95 10.86
CA TRP A 126 2.92 4.51 10.02
C TRP A 126 2.41 3.14 10.43
N THR A 127 3.29 2.16 10.64
CA THR A 127 2.89 0.85 11.18
C THR A 127 2.30 0.96 12.58
N ALA A 128 2.80 1.88 13.42
CA ALA A 128 2.22 2.16 14.74
C ALA A 128 0.79 2.74 14.66
N LYS A 129 0.45 3.47 13.59
CA LYS A 129 -0.92 3.94 13.33
C LYS A 129 -1.79 2.82 12.76
N ALA A 130 -1.26 2.03 11.82
CA ALA A 130 -1.99 0.93 11.19
C ALA A 130 -2.45 -0.13 12.20
N VAL A 131 -1.58 -0.55 13.12
CA VAL A 131 -1.95 -1.53 14.16
C VAL A 131 -2.99 -0.98 15.14
N LYS A 132 -2.92 0.33 15.48
CA LYS A 132 -3.92 0.98 16.32
C LYS A 132 -5.28 1.04 15.65
N GLU A 133 -5.30 1.30 14.34
CA GLU A 133 -6.53 1.34 13.57
C GLU A 133 -7.20 -0.04 13.49
N ALA A 134 -6.43 -1.09 13.22
CA ALA A 134 -6.97 -2.45 13.24
C ALA A 134 -7.49 -2.85 14.63
N ALA A 135 -6.79 -2.48 15.71
CA ALA A 135 -7.27 -2.69 17.08
C ALA A 135 -8.58 -1.91 17.35
N ARG A 136 -8.69 -0.66 16.87
CA ARG A 136 -9.91 0.16 16.96
C ARG A 136 -11.10 -0.50 16.27
N LEU A 137 -10.85 -1.21 15.17
CA LEU A 137 -11.85 -1.96 14.40
C LEU A 137 -12.18 -3.34 15.01
N GLY A 138 -11.56 -3.71 16.14
CA GLY A 138 -11.81 -4.99 16.83
C GLY A 138 -11.00 -6.17 16.32
N ALA A 139 -9.99 -5.94 15.46
CA ALA A 139 -9.09 -7.00 15.03
C ALA A 139 -8.26 -7.54 16.21
N THR A 140 -7.99 -8.85 16.22
CA THR A 140 -7.02 -9.43 17.15
C THR A 140 -5.62 -9.09 16.66
N THR A 141 -5.08 -7.96 17.09
CA THR A 141 -3.75 -7.52 16.67
C THR A 141 -2.64 -8.25 17.43
N ASN A 142 -1.62 -8.69 16.71
CA ASN A 142 -0.37 -9.18 17.26
C ASN A 142 0.78 -8.29 16.77
N VAL A 143 1.52 -7.70 17.71
CA VAL A 143 2.70 -6.90 17.36
C VAL A 143 3.90 -7.84 17.30
N ALA A 144 4.11 -8.43 16.12
CA ALA A 144 5.17 -9.40 15.88
C ALA A 144 6.57 -8.79 16.05
N LEU A 145 6.71 -7.51 15.69
CA LEU A 145 7.89 -6.70 15.97
C LEU A 145 7.44 -5.33 16.49
N ASP A 146 8.10 -4.83 17.52
CA ASP A 146 8.08 -3.41 17.89
C ASP A 146 9.53 -2.93 17.96
N ALA A 147 10.01 -2.25 16.92
CA ALA A 147 11.42 -1.88 16.78
C ALA A 147 11.92 -0.99 17.93
N ARG A 148 11.03 -0.31 18.65
CA ARG A 148 11.37 0.49 19.85
C ARG A 148 11.80 -0.37 21.04
N LYS A 149 11.43 -1.65 21.05
CA LYS A 149 11.70 -2.62 22.12
C LYS A 149 12.92 -3.50 21.84
N VAL A 150 13.57 -3.30 20.68
CA VAL A 150 14.81 -4.00 20.34
C VAL A 150 15.93 -3.49 21.25
N GLU A 151 16.85 -4.38 21.63
CA GLU A 151 18.00 -4.02 22.46
C GLU A 151 18.78 -2.86 21.82
N GLY A 152 19.11 -1.84 22.62
CA GLY A 152 19.80 -0.63 22.13
C GLY A 152 18.89 0.42 21.44
N ALA A 153 17.61 0.13 21.18
CA ALA A 153 16.70 1.07 20.52
C ALA A 153 16.30 2.28 21.39
N ASN A 154 16.40 2.16 22.73
CA ASN A 154 16.08 3.23 23.69
C ASN A 154 14.69 3.87 23.46
N GLY A 155 13.69 3.06 23.09
CA GLY A 155 12.33 3.51 22.84
C GLY A 155 12.10 4.24 21.51
N LYS A 156 13.10 4.28 20.61
CA LYS A 156 13.04 4.95 19.31
C LYS A 156 13.01 3.94 18.16
N PHE A 157 12.45 4.36 17.04
CA PHE A 157 12.57 3.63 15.77
C PHE A 157 13.96 3.85 15.16
N GLY A 158 14.50 2.84 14.49
CA GLY A 158 15.84 2.94 13.88
C GLY A 158 16.26 1.67 13.15
N SER A 159 16.58 0.61 13.89
CA SER A 159 17.00 -0.68 13.30
C SER A 159 15.84 -1.66 13.21
N ILE A 160 15.82 -2.44 12.13
CA ILE A 160 14.90 -3.57 11.96
C ILE A 160 15.70 -4.85 12.23
N PRO A 161 15.38 -5.63 13.28
CA PRO A 161 16.08 -6.88 13.56
C PRO A 161 15.68 -7.95 12.52
N PRO A 162 16.51 -9.00 12.33
CA PRO A 162 16.18 -10.14 11.49
C PRO A 162 14.82 -10.77 11.83
N VAL A 163 14.14 -11.33 10.83
CA VAL A 163 12.80 -11.93 10.99
C VAL A 163 12.78 -13.06 12.02
N SER A 164 13.90 -13.74 12.24
CA SER A 164 14.05 -14.79 13.26
C SER A 164 13.81 -14.31 14.69
N GLU A 165 13.91 -13.00 14.94
CA GLU A 165 13.65 -12.40 16.26
C GLU A 165 12.19 -11.95 16.41
N TRP A 166 11.38 -12.03 15.36
CA TRP A 166 10.01 -11.57 15.36
C TRP A 166 9.10 -12.61 16.01
N LYS A 167 8.13 -12.13 16.79
CA LYS A 167 7.14 -12.95 17.49
C LYS A 167 5.89 -13.13 16.62
N LEU A 168 6.09 -13.78 15.48
CA LEU A 168 5.00 -14.13 14.56
C LEU A 168 3.98 -15.05 15.24
N SER A 169 2.71 -14.90 14.88
CA SER A 169 1.64 -15.79 15.34
C SER A 169 1.89 -17.21 14.82
N PRO A 170 1.63 -18.26 15.63
CA PRO A 170 1.77 -19.64 15.17
C PRO A 170 0.86 -19.93 13.98
N ILE A 171 1.34 -20.67 12.98
CA ILE A 171 0.57 -20.89 11.75
C ILE A 171 -0.77 -21.59 11.99
N GLN A 172 -0.87 -22.40 13.05
CA GLN A 172 -2.09 -23.10 13.46
C GLN A 172 -3.20 -22.13 13.88
N SER A 173 -2.85 -20.90 14.28
CA SER A 173 -3.81 -19.84 14.58
C SER A 173 -4.36 -19.13 13.34
N LYS A 174 -3.95 -19.56 12.13
CA LYS A 174 -4.38 -19.03 10.84
C LYS A 174 -4.35 -17.49 10.79
N PRO A 175 -3.16 -16.86 10.90
CA PRO A 175 -3.07 -15.40 10.86
C PRO A 175 -3.71 -14.85 9.57
N ALA A 176 -4.54 -13.82 9.72
CA ALA A 176 -5.25 -13.21 8.58
C ALA A 176 -4.31 -12.38 7.70
N MET A 177 -3.22 -11.85 8.28
CA MET A 177 -2.20 -11.10 7.56
C MET A 177 -0.92 -10.92 8.36
N LEU A 178 0.16 -10.59 7.65
CA LEU A 178 1.32 -9.86 8.17
C LEU A 178 1.42 -8.51 7.47
N TYR A 179 1.31 -7.44 8.23
CA TYR A 179 1.39 -6.06 7.75
C TYR A 179 2.76 -5.46 8.08
N TYR A 180 3.36 -4.78 7.10
CA TYR A 180 4.55 -3.96 7.29
C TYR A 180 4.48 -2.68 6.43
N CYS A 181 5.26 -1.67 6.81
CA CYS A 181 5.53 -0.51 5.96
C CYS A 181 6.97 -0.62 5.45
N ASP A 182 7.13 -0.60 4.13
CA ASP A 182 8.42 -0.84 3.49
C ASP A 182 9.40 0.33 3.73
N ASN A 183 8.86 1.55 3.85
CA ASN A 183 9.59 2.77 4.18
C ASN A 183 8.82 3.68 5.15
N GLU A 184 9.27 3.76 6.38
CA GLU A 184 8.71 4.62 7.43
C GLU A 184 9.17 6.06 7.26
N THR A 185 8.39 6.85 6.51
CA THR A 185 8.79 8.20 6.04
C THR A 185 9.12 9.19 7.16
N VAL A 186 8.47 9.06 8.33
CA VAL A 186 8.69 9.98 9.46
C VAL A 186 10.01 9.68 10.15
N ASP A 187 10.35 8.39 10.25
CA ASP A 187 11.44 7.90 11.09
C ASP A 187 12.72 7.65 10.28
N GLY A 188 12.64 7.63 8.94
CA GLY A 188 13.78 7.36 8.06
C GLY A 188 14.25 5.90 8.13
N VAL A 189 13.31 4.98 8.36
CA VAL A 189 13.57 3.54 8.48
C VAL A 189 13.01 2.84 7.25
N GLU A 190 13.89 2.21 6.46
CA GLU A 190 13.52 1.45 5.26
C GLU A 190 14.05 0.02 5.35
N PHE A 191 13.28 -0.95 4.85
CA PHE A 191 13.83 -2.29 4.61
C PHE A 191 14.94 -2.23 3.54
N PRO A 192 16.10 -2.88 3.77
CA PRO A 192 17.23 -2.80 2.85
C PRO A 192 16.92 -3.50 1.52
N ASN A 193 17.55 -3.06 0.43
CA ASN A 193 17.42 -3.65 -0.90
C ASN A 193 17.66 -5.18 -0.87
N PRO A 194 16.78 -6.03 -1.44
CA PRO A 194 15.65 -5.72 -2.33
C PRO A 194 14.32 -5.32 -1.68
N GLY A 195 14.27 -5.19 -0.36
CA GLY A 195 13.09 -4.80 0.41
C GLY A 195 12.85 -5.74 1.58
N PHE A 196 11.57 -5.88 1.95
CA PHE A 196 11.16 -6.85 2.97
C PHE A 196 11.74 -8.25 2.70
N PRO A 197 12.41 -8.89 3.67
CA PRO A 197 13.12 -10.15 3.46
C PRO A 197 12.15 -11.35 3.51
N ILE A 198 11.33 -11.50 2.47
CA ILE A 198 10.29 -12.54 2.35
C ILE A 198 10.84 -13.94 2.65
N ASP A 199 12.04 -14.26 2.15
CA ASP A 199 12.67 -15.58 2.29
C ASP A 199 13.14 -15.88 3.73
N GLN A 200 13.20 -14.88 4.61
CA GLN A 200 13.51 -15.08 6.03
C GLN A 200 12.26 -15.43 6.85
N LEU A 201 11.05 -15.32 6.29
CA LEU A 201 9.85 -15.83 6.94
C LEU A 201 9.87 -17.37 6.94
N PRO A 202 9.34 -18.03 7.99
CA PRO A 202 9.15 -19.47 7.97
C PRO A 202 8.36 -19.90 6.71
N GLU A 203 8.81 -20.95 6.02
CA GLU A 203 8.26 -21.35 4.72
C GLU A 203 6.73 -21.55 4.76
N GLU A 204 6.23 -22.24 5.78
CA GLU A 204 4.80 -22.48 5.96
C GLU A 204 4.01 -21.21 6.28
N TYR A 205 4.63 -20.25 6.96
CA TYR A 205 4.05 -18.93 7.21
C TYR A 205 3.90 -18.16 5.89
N ARG A 206 4.96 -18.11 5.08
CA ARG A 206 4.98 -17.43 3.78
C ARG A 206 3.94 -17.97 2.80
N LYS A 207 3.68 -19.28 2.80
CA LYS A 207 2.69 -19.90 1.89
C LYS A 207 1.23 -19.60 2.25
N GLN A 208 0.95 -19.35 3.52
CA GLN A 208 -0.41 -19.36 4.05
C GLN A 208 -0.89 -17.98 4.53
N VAL A 209 0.01 -17.11 4.97
CA VAL A 209 -0.33 -15.80 5.54
C VAL A 209 -0.23 -14.70 4.48
N PRO A 210 -1.33 -13.96 4.20
CA PRO A 210 -1.32 -12.79 3.32
C PRO A 210 -0.32 -11.71 3.77
N LEU A 211 0.60 -11.30 2.89
CA LEU A 211 1.51 -10.17 3.14
C LEU A 211 0.89 -8.86 2.67
N VAL A 212 0.90 -7.84 3.53
CA VAL A 212 0.42 -6.48 3.24
C VAL A 212 1.58 -5.50 3.35
N ALA A 213 1.85 -4.77 2.27
CA ALA A 213 2.92 -3.78 2.20
C ALA A 213 2.34 -2.36 2.01
N ASP A 214 2.66 -1.46 2.94
CA ASP A 214 2.55 -0.02 2.72
C ASP A 214 3.84 0.49 2.05
N CYS A 215 3.75 0.77 0.75
CA CYS A 215 4.85 1.28 -0.08
C CYS A 215 4.66 2.78 -0.39
N SER A 216 3.89 3.51 0.40
CA SER A 216 3.48 4.89 0.09
C SER A 216 4.64 5.83 -0.24
N SER A 217 5.81 5.68 0.38
CA SER A 217 6.97 6.58 0.20
C SER A 217 8.08 6.06 -0.70
N ASN A 218 8.01 4.82 -1.19
CA ASN A 218 9.09 4.23 -1.97
C ASN A 218 8.63 3.33 -3.13
N ILE A 219 7.33 3.22 -3.40
CA ILE A 219 6.85 2.52 -4.61
C ILE A 219 7.52 3.11 -5.85
N LEU A 220 7.93 2.28 -6.81
CA LEU A 220 8.66 2.68 -8.02
C LEU A 220 10.07 3.29 -7.81
N SER A 221 10.60 3.37 -6.58
CA SER A 221 12.02 3.73 -6.37
C SER A 221 12.96 2.54 -6.58
N ARG A 222 12.44 1.31 -6.41
CA ARG A 222 13.12 0.03 -6.62
C ARG A 222 12.10 -1.08 -6.93
N PRO A 223 12.55 -2.25 -7.44
CA PRO A 223 11.66 -3.39 -7.65
C PRO A 223 11.03 -3.90 -6.35
N ILE A 224 9.83 -4.46 -6.45
CA ILE A 224 9.12 -5.21 -5.41
C ILE A 224 8.54 -6.50 -6.02
N ASP A 225 8.61 -7.61 -5.29
CA ASP A 225 7.96 -8.85 -5.71
C ASP A 225 6.46 -8.79 -5.41
N VAL A 226 5.68 -8.21 -6.33
CA VAL A 226 4.21 -8.11 -6.19
C VAL A 226 3.57 -9.49 -6.05
N ALA A 227 4.10 -10.52 -6.70
CA ALA A 227 3.51 -11.86 -6.69
C ALA A 227 3.55 -12.53 -5.30
N ALA A 228 4.55 -12.19 -4.48
CA ALA A 228 4.65 -12.66 -3.10
C ALA A 228 3.69 -11.95 -2.14
N HIS A 229 3.09 -10.83 -2.55
CA HIS A 229 2.20 -10.04 -1.71
C HIS A 229 0.73 -10.41 -1.93
N ALA A 230 -0.07 -10.20 -0.89
CA ALA A 230 -1.52 -10.22 -1.01
C ALA A 230 -2.06 -8.83 -1.35
N ILE A 231 -1.48 -7.80 -0.71
CA ILE A 231 -1.82 -6.40 -0.96
C ILE A 231 -0.53 -5.57 -0.96
N VAL A 232 -0.33 -4.78 -2.01
CA VAL A 232 0.63 -3.67 -2.03
C VAL A 232 -0.18 -2.40 -2.23
N PHE A 233 -0.04 -1.42 -1.34
CA PHE A 233 -0.74 -0.14 -1.51
C PHE A 233 0.18 1.06 -1.34
N PHE A 234 -0.22 2.18 -1.93
CA PHE A 234 0.50 3.44 -1.81
C PHE A 234 -0.43 4.64 -2.02
N GLY A 235 -0.25 5.70 -1.23
CA GLY A 235 -0.75 7.02 -1.58
C GLY A 235 0.08 7.64 -2.71
N ALA A 236 -0.54 8.20 -3.75
CA ALA A 236 0.18 8.69 -4.93
C ALA A 236 1.11 9.89 -4.62
N GLN A 237 0.80 10.68 -3.58
CA GLN A 237 1.37 12.00 -3.30
C GLN A 237 2.84 12.07 -2.89
N LYS A 238 3.58 10.97 -2.93
CA LYS A 238 4.99 10.93 -2.54
C LYS A 238 5.92 10.58 -3.70
N ASN A 239 5.62 9.52 -4.45
CA ASN A 239 6.51 9.04 -5.50
C ASN A 239 5.84 8.83 -6.87
N VAL A 240 4.55 9.12 -7.02
CA VAL A 240 3.79 8.78 -8.23
C VAL A 240 3.06 9.98 -8.84
N GLY A 241 2.35 10.76 -8.03
CA GLY A 241 1.41 11.76 -8.53
C GLY A 241 0.94 12.75 -7.45
N PRO A 242 -0.18 13.46 -7.67
CA PRO A 242 -0.77 14.36 -6.69
C PRO A 242 -1.48 13.61 -5.55
N SER A 243 -1.86 14.31 -4.49
CA SER A 243 -2.77 13.79 -3.47
C SER A 243 -4.21 13.69 -3.97
N GLY A 244 -4.98 12.80 -3.36
CA GLY A 244 -6.38 12.53 -3.72
C GLY A 244 -6.61 11.10 -4.19
N THR A 245 -5.55 10.39 -4.58
CA THR A 245 -5.60 9.00 -5.03
C THR A 245 -4.64 8.13 -4.23
N ALA A 246 -5.13 6.95 -3.85
CA ALA A 246 -4.33 5.81 -3.44
C ALA A 246 -4.49 4.70 -4.48
N VAL A 247 -3.49 3.84 -4.59
CA VAL A 247 -3.56 2.63 -5.39
C VAL A 247 -3.40 1.43 -4.47
N ALA A 248 -4.23 0.40 -4.68
CA ALA A 248 -4.09 -0.90 -4.03
C ALA A 248 -4.00 -1.99 -5.11
N ILE A 249 -2.92 -2.77 -5.08
CA ILE A 249 -2.71 -3.94 -5.92
C ILE A 249 -3.06 -5.15 -5.05
N VAL A 250 -4.15 -5.84 -5.38
CA VAL A 250 -4.80 -6.83 -4.51
C VAL A 250 -4.89 -8.17 -5.21
N ARG A 251 -4.47 -9.24 -4.54
CA ARG A 251 -4.59 -10.61 -5.05
C ARG A 251 -6.07 -10.99 -5.15
N LYS A 252 -6.49 -11.44 -6.34
CA LYS A 252 -7.90 -11.62 -6.70
C LYS A 252 -8.63 -12.66 -5.84
N ASP A 253 -7.93 -13.68 -5.31
CA ASP A 253 -8.52 -14.71 -4.43
C ASP A 253 -8.88 -14.20 -3.02
N LEU A 254 -8.53 -12.95 -2.71
CA LEU A 254 -8.85 -12.29 -1.44
C LEU A 254 -9.96 -11.25 -1.59
N ILE A 255 -10.43 -11.00 -2.83
CA ILE A 255 -11.58 -10.14 -3.09
C ILE A 255 -12.83 -11.00 -2.92
N VAL A 256 -13.51 -10.82 -1.80
CA VAL A 256 -14.76 -11.52 -1.45
C VAL A 256 -15.89 -10.52 -1.29
N ASP A 257 -17.12 -11.03 -1.30
CA ASP A 257 -18.26 -10.26 -0.82
C ASP A 257 -18.15 -10.10 0.71
N PRO A 258 -17.95 -8.88 1.23
CA PRO A 258 -17.77 -8.67 2.66
C PRO A 258 -19.02 -9.05 3.46
N ASP A 259 -20.21 -9.03 2.86
CA ASP A 259 -21.46 -9.41 3.52
C ASP A 259 -21.51 -10.93 3.80
N GLN A 260 -20.78 -11.74 3.03
CA GLN A 260 -20.61 -13.17 3.33
C GLN A 260 -19.69 -13.43 4.51
N GLY A 261 -18.87 -12.45 4.90
CA GLY A 261 -17.94 -12.53 6.02
C GLY A 261 -18.53 -12.06 7.36
N VAL A 262 -19.75 -11.52 7.36
CA VAL A 262 -20.47 -11.11 8.57
C VAL A 262 -21.30 -12.31 9.07
N PRO A 263 -21.05 -12.82 10.30
CA PRO A 263 -21.79 -13.95 10.87
C PRO A 263 -23.30 -13.71 11.05
#